data_AF-A0A2H0Q7X6-F1
#
_entry.id   AF-A0A2H0Q7X6-F1
#
_cell.length_a   1.000
_cell.length_b   1.000
_cell.length_c   1.000
_cell.angle_alpha   90.00
_cell.angle_beta   90.00
_cell.angle_gamma   90.00
#
_symmetry.space_group_name_H-M   'P 1'
#
loop_
_entity.id
_entity.type
_entity.pdbx_description
1 polymer ?
#
loop_
_entity_poly.entity_id
_entity_poly.type
_entity_poly.pdbx_seq_one_letter_code
_entity_poly.pdbx_strand_id
1 'polypeptide(L)'
;MKILILFLLSTSAFAQNIEIKAWYKLDRFNDDDSSAEVCYTLTPATSEPSFVEITVDSGYKSEAIYSSWIGSKGSNCHVVSTRRGRVKVDIPALKISTQSDIFNEQR
;
A
#
# COMPACT_ATOMS: atom_id res chain seq x y z
N MET A 1 -0.01 -53.83 -16.20
CA MET A 1 0.68 -52.53 -16.40
C MET A 1 0.00 -51.51 -15.50
N LYS A 2 0.57 -51.21 -14.32
CA LYS A 2 0.00 -50.26 -13.34
C LYS A 2 0.48 -48.86 -13.70
N ILE A 3 -0.42 -48.01 -14.20
CA ILE A 3 -0.16 -46.59 -14.45
C ILE A 3 -0.24 -45.88 -13.09
N LEU A 4 0.90 -45.46 -12.57
CA LEU A 4 1.00 -44.66 -11.36
C LEU A 4 0.70 -43.20 -11.75
N ILE A 5 -0.52 -42.74 -11.45
CA ILE A 5 -0.92 -41.35 -11.67
C ILE A 5 -0.26 -40.51 -10.57
N LEU A 6 0.76 -39.74 -10.94
CA LEU A 6 1.41 -38.76 -10.08
C LEU A 6 0.47 -37.54 -9.97
N PHE A 7 -0.25 -37.41 -8.85
CA PHE A 7 -1.01 -36.20 -8.53
C PHE A 7 0.00 -35.08 -8.20
N LEU A 8 0.35 -34.27 -9.20
CA LEU A 8 1.02 -33.00 -9.00
C LEU A 8 0.04 -32.05 -8.30
N LEU A 9 0.13 -31.97 -6.97
CA LEU A 9 -0.47 -30.92 -6.18
C LEU A 9 0.21 -29.60 -6.55
N SER A 10 -0.31 -28.89 -7.55
CA SER A 10 0.07 -27.50 -7.80
C SER A 10 -0.47 -26.67 -6.65
N THR A 11 0.35 -26.40 -5.65
CA THR A 11 0.09 -25.35 -4.66
C THR A 11 0.08 -24.02 -5.40
N SER A 12 -1.10 -23.50 -5.70
CA SER A 12 -1.26 -22.11 -6.12
C SER A 12 -0.87 -21.24 -4.93
N ALA A 13 0.40 -20.85 -4.86
CA ALA A 13 0.84 -19.78 -3.98
C ALA A 13 0.10 -18.51 -4.44
N PHE A 14 -0.94 -18.11 -3.71
CA PHE A 14 -1.60 -16.84 -3.93
C PHE A 14 -0.57 -15.75 -3.66
N ALA A 15 -0.13 -15.06 -4.73
CA ALA A 15 0.79 -13.96 -4.59
C ALA A 15 0.11 -12.84 -3.80
N GLN A 16 0.76 -12.39 -2.72
CA GLN A 16 0.28 -11.22 -1.97
C GLN A 16 0.45 -9.97 -2.83
N ASN A 17 -0.54 -9.08 -2.76
CA ASN A 17 -0.54 -7.81 -3.46
C ASN A 17 -0.98 -6.68 -2.52
N ILE A 18 -0.38 -5.50 -2.67
CA ILE A 18 -0.79 -4.28 -1.99
C ILE A 18 -1.34 -3.27 -3.01
N GLU A 19 -2.41 -2.58 -2.63
CA GLU A 19 -3.08 -1.58 -3.47
C GLU A 19 -3.46 -0.35 -2.65
N ILE A 20 -3.20 0.85 -3.19
CA ILE A 20 -3.74 2.11 -2.66
C ILE A 20 -5.21 2.20 -3.08
N LYS A 21 -6.12 2.16 -2.10
CA LYS A 21 -7.55 2.31 -2.31
C LYS A 21 -7.98 3.77 -2.36
N ALA A 22 -7.36 4.62 -1.55
CA ALA A 22 -7.64 6.05 -1.49
C ALA A 22 -6.36 6.87 -1.34
N TRP A 23 -6.32 8.02 -1.99
CA TRP A 23 -5.26 9.00 -1.91
C TRP A 23 -5.86 10.37 -2.23
N TYR A 24 -6.06 11.19 -1.20
CA TYR A 24 -6.75 12.47 -1.35
C TYR A 24 -6.25 13.52 -0.36
N LYS A 25 -6.39 14.81 -0.71
CA LYS A 25 -6.15 15.93 0.20
C LYS A 25 -7.27 16.02 1.24
N LEU A 26 -6.93 16.26 2.50
CA LEU A 26 -7.90 16.42 3.57
C LEU A 26 -8.70 17.73 3.43
N ASP A 27 -8.05 18.83 3.08
CA ASP A 27 -8.71 20.06 2.62
C ASP A 27 -8.49 20.24 1.11
N ARG A 28 -9.46 19.78 0.31
CA ARG A 28 -9.40 19.88 -1.16
C ARG A 28 -9.63 21.29 -1.70
N PHE A 29 -10.05 22.23 -0.85
CA PHE A 29 -10.34 23.61 -1.25
C PHE A 29 -9.21 24.58 -0.90
N ASN A 30 -8.22 24.11 -0.12
CA ASN A 30 -7.05 24.87 0.26
C ASN A 30 -5.79 24.26 -0.36
N ASP A 31 -5.28 24.86 -1.43
CA ASP A 31 -4.08 24.37 -2.10
C ASP A 31 -2.79 24.53 -1.28
N ASP A 32 -2.80 25.40 -0.27
CA ASP A 32 -1.68 25.58 0.65
C ASP A 32 -1.64 24.52 1.76
N ASP A 33 -2.75 23.81 1.98
CA ASP A 33 -2.79 22.65 2.87
C ASP A 33 -2.07 21.46 2.23
N SER A 34 -1.11 20.91 2.96
CA SER A 34 -0.34 19.74 2.55
C SER A 34 -0.89 18.44 3.14
N SER A 35 -1.89 18.50 4.00
CA SER A 35 -2.48 17.31 4.63
C SER A 35 -3.24 16.45 3.63
N ALA A 36 -2.87 15.17 3.57
CA ALA A 36 -3.51 14.16 2.72
C ALA A 36 -3.65 12.84 3.49
N GLU A 37 -4.58 11.99 3.07
CA GLU A 37 -4.74 10.64 3.61
C GLU A 37 -4.52 9.60 2.51
N VAL A 38 -3.67 8.60 2.81
CA VAL A 38 -3.50 7.41 1.99
C VAL A 38 -4.12 6.20 2.70
N CYS A 39 -5.01 5.49 2.02
CA CYS A 39 -5.55 4.21 2.46
C CYS A 39 -5.11 3.10 1.52
N TYR A 40 -4.66 1.98 2.08
CA TYR A 40 -4.13 0.85 1.33
C TYR A 40 -4.61 -0.49 1.88
N THR A 41 -4.58 -1.51 1.03
CA THR A 41 -5.04 -2.87 1.34
C THR A 41 -4.05 -3.91 0.83
N LEU A 42 -3.76 -4.93 1.65
CA LEU A 42 -2.96 -6.11 1.36
C LEU A 42 -3.88 -7.33 1.21
N THR A 43 -3.78 -8.02 0.07
CA THR A 43 -4.58 -9.20 -0.24
C THR A 43 -3.70 -10.37 -0.70
N PRO A 44 -3.81 -11.57 -0.09
CA PRO A 44 -4.50 -11.83 1.19
C PRO A 44 -3.84 -11.09 2.36
N ALA A 45 -4.61 -10.82 3.42
CA ALA A 45 -4.10 -10.20 4.64
C ALA A 45 -3.07 -11.10 5.34
N THR A 46 -2.16 -10.49 6.11
CA THR A 46 -1.17 -11.22 6.92
C THR A 46 -1.78 -11.65 8.25
N SER A 47 -1.40 -12.82 8.75
CA SER A 47 -1.81 -13.26 10.09
C SER A 47 -1.13 -12.44 11.19
N GLU A 48 0.12 -12.02 10.94
CA GLU A 48 0.92 -11.17 11.83
C GLU A 48 0.97 -9.72 11.32
N PRO A 49 1.08 -8.72 12.21
CA PRO A 49 1.29 -7.34 11.80
C PRO A 49 2.54 -7.19 10.94
N SER A 50 2.42 -6.53 9.79
CA SER A 50 3.54 -6.23 8.90
C SER A 50 3.85 -4.74 8.88
N PHE A 51 5.14 -4.40 8.96
CA PHE A 51 5.62 -3.02 8.89
C PHE A 51 5.38 -2.43 7.50
N VAL A 52 4.90 -1.19 7.46
CA VAL A 52 4.64 -0.45 6.23
C VAL A 52 5.45 0.84 6.25
N GLU A 53 6.20 1.06 5.18
CA GLU A 53 6.88 2.32 4.90
C GLU A 53 6.09 3.10 3.85
N ILE A 54 5.80 4.36 4.13
CA ILE A 54 5.07 5.25 3.22
C ILE A 54 6.01 6.38 2.84
N THR A 55 6.48 6.37 1.59
CA THR A 55 7.33 7.44 1.05
C THR A 55 6.45 8.42 0.28
N VAL A 56 6.51 9.70 0.65
CA VAL A 56 5.77 10.78 0.01
C VAL A 56 6.74 11.68 -0.74
N ASP A 57 6.34 12.15 -1.93
CA ASP A 57 7.09 13.11 -2.75
C ASP A 57 8.55 12.69 -3.04
N SER A 58 8.80 11.40 -3.25
CA SER A 58 10.17 10.89 -3.44
C SER A 58 10.94 11.60 -4.55
N GLY A 59 12.20 11.96 -4.26
CA GLY A 59 13.09 12.71 -5.14
C GLY A 59 12.90 14.22 -5.12
N TYR A 60 12.00 14.75 -4.29
CA TYR A 60 11.78 16.19 -4.14
C TYR A 60 12.22 16.72 -2.77
N LYS A 61 12.35 18.04 -2.64
CA LYS A 61 12.65 18.70 -1.35
C LYS A 61 11.59 18.45 -0.27
N SER A 62 10.37 18.08 -0.67
CA SER A 62 9.27 17.74 0.22
C SER A 62 9.19 16.24 0.54
N GLU A 63 10.21 15.45 0.18
CA GLU A 63 10.25 14.03 0.48
C GLU A 63 10.11 13.78 1.99
N ALA A 64 9.24 12.84 2.35
CA ALA A 64 9.01 12.42 3.72
C ALA A 64 8.74 10.92 3.78
N ILE A 65 9.19 10.27 4.85
CA ILE A 65 8.97 8.85 5.11
C ILE A 65 8.15 8.72 6.38
N TYR A 66 7.02 8.02 6.28
CA TYR A 66 6.13 7.70 7.39
C TYR A 66 6.14 6.20 7.67
N SER A 67 5.97 5.86 8.94
CA SER A 67 5.95 4.49 9.42
C SER A 67 4.54 4.11 9.84
N SER A 68 4.08 2.95 9.40
CA SER A 68 2.78 2.40 9.75
C SER A 68 2.85 0.87 9.87
N TRP A 69 1.72 0.25 10.17
CA TRP A 69 1.57 -1.20 10.29
C TRP A 69 0.28 -1.64 9.62
N ILE A 70 0.26 -2.84 9.06
CA ILE A 70 -0.96 -3.49 8.58
C ILE A 70 -1.19 -4.76 9.41
N GLY A 71 -2.35 -4.82 10.06
CA GLY A 71 -2.73 -5.95 10.90
C GLY A 71 -3.55 -6.99 10.14
N SER A 72 -4.18 -7.90 10.90
CA SER A 72 -4.97 -9.02 10.36
C SER A 72 -6.17 -8.63 9.47
N LYS A 73 -6.62 -7.37 9.53
CA LYS A 73 -7.63 -6.85 8.59
C LYS A 73 -7.10 -6.63 7.17
N GLY A 74 -5.78 -6.56 6.99
CA GLY A 74 -5.16 -6.32 5.69
C GLY A 74 -5.42 -4.93 5.13
N SER A 75 -5.82 -3.95 5.94
CA SER A 75 -6.08 -2.58 5.47
C SER A 75 -5.66 -1.55 6.52
N ASN A 76 -5.16 -0.39 6.09
CA ASN A 76 -4.91 0.75 6.97
C ASN A 76 -5.00 2.08 6.20
N CYS A 77 -5.21 3.19 6.93
CA CYS A 77 -5.13 4.56 6.43
C CYS A 77 -4.11 5.34 7.26
N HIS A 78 -3.42 6.28 6.62
CA HIS A 78 -2.43 7.13 7.30
C HIS A 78 -2.49 8.55 6.75
N VAL A 79 -2.48 9.52 7.66
CA VAL A 79 -2.40 10.93 7.32
C VAL A 79 -0.94 11.29 7.11
N VAL A 80 -0.66 11.95 5.99
CA VAL A 80 0.67 12.39 5.57
C VAL A 80 0.64 13.84 5.12
N SER A 81 1.82 14.43 4.93
CA SER A 81 1.99 15.75 4.32
C SER A 81 2.59 15.60 2.93
N THR A 82 1.96 16.19 1.91
CA THR A 82 2.42 16.18 0.52
C THR A 82 2.31 17.57 -0.11
N ARG A 83 3.27 17.91 -0.97
CA ARG A 83 3.24 19.11 -1.82
C ARG A 83 3.16 18.75 -3.30
N ARG A 84 3.43 17.50 -3.67
CA ARG A 84 3.46 17.03 -5.07
C ARG A 84 2.37 16.00 -5.39
N GLY A 85 1.67 15.48 -4.38
CA GLY A 85 0.63 14.48 -4.56
C GLY A 85 1.17 13.09 -4.89
N ARG A 86 2.42 12.77 -4.53
CA ARG A 86 3.04 11.47 -4.83
C ARG A 86 3.17 10.64 -3.58
N VAL A 87 2.73 9.39 -3.62
CA VAL A 87 2.82 8.46 -2.51
C VAL A 87 3.22 7.08 -2.99
N LYS A 88 4.12 6.44 -2.25
CA LYS A 88 4.52 5.05 -2.41
C LYS A 88 4.35 4.34 -1.08
N VAL A 89 3.74 3.17 -1.11
CA VAL A 89 3.53 2.32 0.06
C VAL A 89 4.28 1.02 -0.16
N ASP A 90 5.19 0.70 0.76
CA ASP A 90 6.06 -0.47 0.72
C ASP A 90 5.83 -1.36 1.94
N ILE A 91 5.84 -2.67 1.74
CA ILE A 91 5.96 -3.66 2.83
C ILE A 91 7.28 -4.41 2.62
N PRO A 92 8.39 -3.94 3.26
CA PRO A 92 9.74 -4.44 2.98
C PRO A 92 9.89 -5.95 3.19
N ALA A 93 9.29 -6.48 4.27
CA ALA A 93 9.36 -7.90 4.61
C ALA A 93 8.73 -8.81 3.53
N LEU A 94 7.76 -8.29 2.78
CA LEU A 94 7.05 -9.00 1.73
C LEU A 94 7.59 -8.67 0.33
N LYS A 95 8.48 -7.68 0.21
CA LYS A 95 9.01 -7.15 -1.07
C LYS A 95 7.90 -6.74 -2.05
N ILE A 96 6.83 -6.17 -1.54
CA ILE A 96 5.71 -5.65 -2.32
C ILE A 96 5.59 -4.16 -2.12
N SER A 97 5.18 -3.47 -3.17
CA SER A 97 4.99 -2.03 -3.16
C SER A 97 3.89 -1.61 -4.12
N THR A 98 3.35 -0.43 -3.88
CA THR A 98 2.39 0.24 -4.75
C THR A 98 2.61 1.75 -4.67
N GLN A 99 2.19 2.48 -5.69
CA GLN A 99 2.35 3.93 -5.72
C GLN A 99 1.19 4.60 -6.44
N SER A 100 0.96 5.87 -6.10
CA SER A 100 0.07 6.77 -6.84
C SER A 100 0.69 8.15 -6.92
N ASP A 101 0.63 8.75 -8.12
CA ASP A 101 0.99 10.14 -8.37
C ASP A 101 -0.26 11.02 -8.65
N ILE A 102 -1.45 10.43 -8.56
CA ILE A 102 -2.72 11.09 -8.84
C ILE A 102 -3.61 10.92 -7.62
N PHE A 103 -4.11 12.02 -7.09
CA PHE A 103 -5.17 11.96 -6.09
C PHE A 103 -6.39 11.27 -6.71
N ASN A 104 -6.74 10.09 -6.20
CA ASN A 104 -7.97 9.42 -6.53
C ASN A 104 -8.99 9.80 -5.46
N GLU A 105 -9.73 10.87 -5.74
CA GLU A 105 -10.84 11.32 -4.89
C GLU A 105 -11.71 10.11 -4.50
N GLN A 106 -11.90 9.89 -3.20
CA GLN A 106 -12.88 8.92 -2.72
C GLN A 106 -14.12 9.63 -2.19
N ARG A 107 -15.23 9.30 -2.85
CA ARG A 107 -16.65 9.33 -2.42
C ARG A 107 -17.25 10.66 -1.96
#